data_AF-A0A7X6M384-F1
#
_entry.id   AF-A0A7X6M384-F1
#
_cell.length_a   1.000
_cell.length_b   1.000
_cell.length_c   1.000
_cell.angle_alpha   90.00
_cell.angle_beta   90.00
_cell.angle_gamma   90.00
#
_symmetry.space_group_name_H-M   'P 1'
#
loop_
_entity.id
_entity.type
_entity.pdbx_description
1 polymer ?
#
loop_
_entity_poly.entity_id
_entity_poly.type
_entity_poly.pdbx_seq_one_letter_code
_entity_poly.pdbx_strand_id
1 'polypeptide(L)'
;MGIRHFETDSRGYLPAGTDISAVLADGDVRALMAVWDTYSSIKLYRSSLAKIGQGESSVADPEGTRAMLESSLAKVAEVTPAQALEANRRLVDLLTGFRWFVMREAREAGDSWTRIGEALGMSKQGALDWYKRKIAFQEEFVPDFHDTDRARAVLGED
;
A
#
# COMPACT_ATOMS: atom_id res chain seq x y z
N MET A 1 -14.41 15.82 1.98
CA MET A 1 -14.86 14.41 1.84
C MET A 1 -14.36 13.65 3.06
N GLY A 2 -15.25 13.02 3.83
CA GLY A 2 -14.85 12.21 4.97
C GLY A 2 -14.23 10.90 4.49
N ILE A 3 -13.11 10.49 5.09
CA ILE A 3 -12.53 9.17 4.83
C ILE A 3 -13.55 8.13 5.27
N ARG A 4 -14.04 7.31 4.33
CA ARG A 4 -14.96 6.23 4.64
C ARG A 4 -14.15 5.09 5.24
N HIS A 5 -14.47 4.72 6.47
CA HIS A 5 -13.87 3.56 7.12
C HIS A 5 -14.51 2.29 6.55
N PHE A 6 -13.69 1.30 6.20
CA PHE A 6 -14.12 -0.01 5.73
C PHE A 6 -13.70 -1.05 6.77
N GLU A 7 -14.66 -1.84 7.24
CA GLU A 7 -14.41 -2.89 8.23
C GLU A 7 -13.61 -4.05 7.61
N THR A 8 -12.65 -4.57 8.37
CA THR A 8 -11.89 -5.77 8.04
C THR A 8 -12.15 -6.86 9.08
N ASP A 9 -11.97 -8.12 8.71
CA ASP A 9 -11.94 -9.22 9.67
C ASP A 9 -10.71 -9.12 10.59
N SER A 10 -10.60 -10.03 11.56
CA SER A 10 -9.48 -10.07 12.51
C SER A 10 -8.11 -10.35 11.86
N ARG A 11 -8.08 -10.73 10.58
CA ARG A 11 -6.87 -10.96 9.79
C ARG A 11 -6.55 -9.78 8.86
N GLY A 12 -7.39 -8.74 8.85
CA GLY A 12 -7.24 -7.59 7.98
C GLY A 12 -7.84 -7.78 6.58
N TYR A 13 -8.63 -8.84 6.36
CA TYR A 13 -9.26 -9.09 5.05
C TYR A 13 -10.62 -8.42 4.96
N LEU A 14 -11.01 -8.04 3.74
CA LEU A 14 -12.34 -7.52 3.48
C LEU A 14 -13.35 -8.69 3.55
N PRO A 15 -14.43 -8.57 4.33
CA PRO A 15 -15.42 -9.63 4.47
C PRO A 15 -16.22 -9.83 3.18
N ALA A 16 -16.77 -11.03 3.00
CA ALA A 16 -17.66 -11.34 1.89
C ALA A 16 -18.80 -10.31 1.78
N GLY A 17 -19.13 -9.91 0.54
CA GLY A 17 -20.14 -8.88 0.26
C GLY A 17 -19.64 -7.43 0.31
N THR A 18 -18.37 -7.19 0.64
CA THR A 18 -17.80 -5.83 0.57
C THR A 18 -17.80 -5.28 -0.85
N ASP A 19 -18.27 -4.05 -1.03
CA ASP A 19 -18.17 -3.31 -2.30
C ASP A 19 -16.72 -2.83 -2.53
N ILE A 20 -15.95 -3.62 -3.29
CA ILE A 20 -14.56 -3.32 -3.60
C ILE A 20 -14.42 -2.04 -4.44
N SER A 21 -15.40 -1.71 -5.28
CA SER A 21 -15.35 -0.47 -6.07
C SER A 21 -15.47 0.76 -5.17
N ALA A 22 -16.32 0.72 -4.15
CA ALA A 22 -16.37 1.77 -3.14
C ALA A 22 -15.06 1.88 -2.33
N VAL A 23 -14.46 0.74 -1.96
CA VAL A 23 -13.14 0.72 -1.27
C VAL A 23 -12.06 1.36 -2.14
N LEU A 24 -12.05 1.05 -3.44
CA LEU A 24 -11.11 1.63 -4.40
C LEU A 24 -11.42 3.10 -4.74
N ALA A 25 -12.62 3.60 -4.51
CA ALA A 25 -12.92 5.01 -4.66
C ALA A 25 -12.43 5.81 -3.44
N ASP A 26 -12.86 5.40 -2.25
CA ASP A 26 -12.81 6.24 -1.05
C ASP A 26 -11.85 5.72 0.04
N GLY A 27 -11.22 4.56 -0.17
CA GLY A 27 -10.37 3.90 0.80
C GLY A 27 -9.06 4.64 1.09
N ASP A 28 -8.71 4.69 2.37
CA ASP A 28 -7.40 5.10 2.84
C ASP A 28 -6.34 4.01 2.63
N VAL A 29 -5.11 4.24 3.11
CA VAL A 29 -4.02 3.25 3.01
C VAL A 29 -4.39 1.90 3.62
N ARG A 30 -5.14 1.87 4.73
CA ARG A 30 -5.52 0.61 5.37
C ARG A 30 -6.52 -0.15 4.52
N ALA A 31 -7.52 0.55 3.99
CA ALA A 31 -8.55 -0.04 3.14
C ALA A 31 -7.95 -0.59 1.83
N LEU A 32 -7.02 0.16 1.20
CA LEU A 32 -6.33 -0.32 0.00
C LEU A 32 -5.39 -1.49 0.28
N MET A 33 -4.72 -1.51 1.43
CA MET A 33 -3.93 -2.66 1.86
C MET A 33 -4.83 -3.89 2.07
N ALA A 34 -6.01 -3.72 2.66
CA ALA A 34 -6.96 -4.81 2.84
C ALA A 34 -7.43 -5.40 1.50
N VAL A 35 -7.61 -4.60 0.43
CA VAL A 35 -7.89 -5.13 -0.92
C VAL A 35 -6.74 -6.02 -1.41
N TRP A 36 -5.49 -5.54 -1.26
CA TRP A 36 -4.29 -6.28 -1.68
C TRP A 36 -4.10 -7.59 -0.90
N ASP A 37 -4.26 -7.55 0.42
CA ASP A 37 -4.10 -8.71 1.30
C ASP A 37 -5.21 -9.75 1.08
N THR A 38 -6.44 -9.28 0.84
CA THR A 38 -7.58 -10.14 0.49
C THR A 38 -7.29 -10.90 -0.82
N TYR A 39 -6.86 -10.20 -1.87
CA TYR A 39 -6.49 -10.84 -3.14
C TYR A 39 -5.32 -11.81 -3.00
N SER A 40 -4.26 -11.42 -2.28
CA SER A 40 -3.08 -12.26 -2.06
C SER A 40 -3.46 -13.56 -1.36
N SER A 41 -4.37 -13.50 -0.39
CA SER A 41 -4.89 -14.65 0.33
C SER A 41 -5.76 -15.55 -0.56
N ILE A 42 -6.66 -14.97 -1.36
CA ILE A 42 -7.45 -15.71 -2.35
C ILE A 42 -6.56 -16.47 -3.32
N LYS A 43 -5.51 -15.82 -3.85
CA LYS A 43 -4.55 -16.45 -4.76
C LYS A 43 -3.85 -17.64 -4.09
N LEU A 44 -3.42 -17.48 -2.84
CA LEU A 44 -2.79 -18.55 -2.07
C LEU A 44 -3.76 -19.72 -1.87
N TYR A 45 -4.98 -19.47 -1.41
CA TYR A 45 -5.97 -20.51 -1.13
C TYR A 45 -6.35 -21.27 -2.41
N ARG A 46 -6.61 -20.57 -3.52
CA ARG A 46 -6.90 -21.20 -4.82
C ARG A 46 -5.74 -22.03 -5.34
N SER A 47 -4.50 -21.55 -5.19
CA SER A 47 -3.32 -22.32 -5.58
C SER A 47 -3.17 -23.60 -4.73
N SER A 48 -3.40 -23.52 -3.43
CA SER A 48 -3.37 -24.69 -2.54
C SER A 48 -4.47 -25.69 -2.87
N LEU A 49 -5.69 -25.23 -3.15
CA LEU A 49 -6.80 -26.09 -3.59
C LEU A 49 -6.48 -26.82 -4.90
N ALA A 50 -5.86 -26.13 -5.86
CA ALA A 50 -5.44 -26.73 -7.13
C ALA A 50 -4.42 -27.87 -6.91
N LYS A 51 -3.39 -27.63 -6.07
CA LYS A 51 -2.40 -28.66 -5.72
C LYS A 51 -3.00 -29.88 -5.03
N ILE A 52 -3.96 -29.65 -4.12
CA ILE A 52 -4.70 -30.74 -3.45
C ILE A 52 -5.51 -31.53 -4.49
N GLY A 53 -6.20 -30.86 -5.41
CA GLY A 53 -6.97 -31.51 -6.49
C GLY A 53 -6.12 -32.32 -7.46
N GLN A 54 -4.86 -31.93 -7.67
CA GLN A 54 -3.89 -32.63 -8.52
C GLN A 54 -3.13 -33.74 -7.80
N GLY A 55 -3.31 -33.92 -6.49
CA GLY A 55 -2.54 -34.88 -5.69
C GLY A 55 -1.09 -34.46 -5.45
N GLU A 56 -0.74 -33.20 -5.70
CA GLU A 56 0.60 -32.64 -5.51
C GLU A 56 0.85 -32.09 -4.09
N SER A 57 -0.16 -32.18 -3.23
CA SER A 57 -0.08 -31.68 -1.86
C SER A 57 0.46 -32.73 -0.90
N SER A 58 1.41 -32.34 -0.05
CA SER A 58 1.98 -33.18 1.02
C SER A 58 1.28 -33.01 2.37
N VAL A 59 0.10 -32.36 2.41
CA VAL A 59 -0.64 -32.17 3.65
C VAL A 59 -1.16 -33.50 4.20
N ALA A 60 -1.09 -33.67 5.52
CA ALA A 60 -1.48 -34.89 6.20
C ALA A 60 -2.99 -35.20 6.09
N ASP A 61 -3.83 -34.15 5.99
CA ASP A 61 -5.28 -34.25 5.81
C ASP A 61 -5.73 -33.37 4.63
N PRO A 62 -5.71 -33.90 3.39
CA PRO A 62 -6.11 -33.15 2.20
C PRO A 62 -7.59 -32.72 2.19
N GLU A 63 -8.49 -33.53 2.75
CA GLU A 63 -9.93 -33.24 2.75
C GLU A 63 -10.27 -32.15 3.77
N GLY A 64 -9.77 -32.26 5.01
CA GLY A 64 -9.95 -31.21 6.00
C GLY A 64 -9.29 -29.89 5.58
N THR A 65 -8.11 -29.96 4.96
CA THR A 65 -7.44 -28.77 4.40
C THR A 65 -8.28 -28.13 3.29
N ARG A 66 -8.84 -28.93 2.37
CA ARG A 66 -9.73 -28.44 1.31
C ARG A 66 -10.94 -27.71 1.91
N ALA A 67 -11.65 -28.34 2.85
CA ALA A 67 -12.84 -27.75 3.48
C ALA A 67 -12.51 -26.43 4.22
N MET A 68 -11.36 -26.37 4.91
CA MET A 68 -10.90 -25.16 5.58
C MET A 68 -10.61 -24.01 4.58
N LEU A 69 -9.95 -24.31 3.46
CA LEU A 69 -9.62 -23.31 2.43
C LEU A 69 -10.88 -22.80 1.73
N GLU A 70 -11.81 -23.68 1.39
CA GLU A 70 -13.11 -23.32 0.81
C GLU A 70 -13.93 -22.44 1.78
N SER A 71 -13.99 -22.83 3.06
CA SER A 71 -14.62 -22.01 4.11
C SER A 71 -13.96 -20.64 4.26
N SER A 72 -12.64 -20.56 4.11
CA SER A 72 -11.90 -19.30 4.18
C SER A 72 -12.17 -18.39 2.99
N LEU A 73 -12.26 -18.96 1.77
CA LEU A 73 -12.64 -18.23 0.56
C LEU A 73 -14.06 -17.67 0.65
N ALA A 74 -15.00 -18.43 1.18
CA ALA A 74 -16.39 -18.00 1.32
C ALA A 74 -16.59 -16.81 2.29
N LYS A 75 -15.60 -16.52 3.15
CA LYS A 75 -15.68 -15.46 4.18
C LYS A 75 -15.09 -14.13 3.72
N VAL A 76 -14.36 -14.10 2.61
CA VAL A 76 -13.67 -12.89 2.14
C VAL A 76 -14.35 -12.32 0.90
N ALA A 77 -14.17 -11.03 0.66
CA ALA A 77 -14.68 -10.35 -0.51
C ALA A 77 -14.05 -10.92 -1.79
N GLU A 78 -14.81 -10.93 -2.88
CA GLU A 78 -14.24 -11.25 -4.19
C GLU A 78 -13.41 -10.06 -4.69
N VAL A 79 -12.10 -10.26 -4.79
CA VAL A 79 -11.18 -9.27 -5.36
C VAL A 79 -10.57 -9.83 -6.62
N THR A 80 -10.74 -9.10 -7.72
CA THR A 80 -10.14 -9.44 -9.02
C THR A 80 -8.66 -9.03 -9.08
N PRO A 81 -7.84 -9.65 -9.95
CA PRO A 81 -6.46 -9.21 -10.18
C PRO A 81 -6.34 -7.73 -10.58
N ALA A 82 -7.29 -7.21 -11.36
CA ALA A 82 -7.29 -5.81 -11.79
C ALA A 82 -7.54 -4.85 -10.62
N GLN A 83 -8.50 -5.16 -9.74
CA GLN A 83 -8.77 -4.39 -8.52
C GLN A 83 -7.57 -4.41 -7.55
N ALA A 84 -6.91 -5.56 -7.41
CA ALA A 84 -5.70 -5.66 -6.60
C ALA A 84 -4.54 -4.81 -7.18
N LEU A 85 -4.40 -4.78 -8.50
CA LEU A 85 -3.40 -3.93 -9.17
C LEU A 85 -3.72 -2.45 -9.01
N GLU A 86 -5.01 -2.07 -9.09
CA GLU A 86 -5.43 -0.70 -8.83
C GLU A 86 -5.15 -0.27 -7.39
N ALA A 87 -5.50 -1.12 -6.40
CA ALA A 87 -5.18 -0.87 -5.00
C ALA A 87 -3.66 -0.70 -4.80
N ASN A 88 -2.86 -1.57 -5.42
CA ASN A 88 -1.40 -1.49 -5.38
C ASN A 88 -0.88 -0.15 -5.95
N ARG A 89 -1.35 0.25 -7.14
CA ARG A 89 -0.97 1.54 -7.74
C ARG A 89 -1.29 2.70 -6.81
N ARG A 90 -2.52 2.75 -6.27
CA ARG A 90 -2.96 3.83 -5.37
C ARG A 90 -2.16 3.84 -4.06
N LEU A 91 -1.83 2.66 -3.50
CA LEU A 91 -0.94 2.55 -2.33
C LEU A 91 0.44 3.13 -2.62
N VAL A 92 1.03 2.79 -3.76
CA VAL A 92 2.33 3.33 -4.18
C VAL A 92 2.27 4.84 -4.35
N ASP A 93 1.21 5.36 -4.97
CA ASP A 93 1.00 6.80 -5.13
C ASP A 93 0.91 7.51 -3.77
N LEU A 94 0.13 6.97 -2.82
CA LEU A 94 -0.02 7.51 -1.46
C LEU A 94 1.31 7.46 -0.69
N LEU A 95 2.00 6.31 -0.66
CA LEU A 95 3.28 6.17 0.05
C LEU A 95 4.38 7.04 -0.56
N THR A 96 4.36 7.25 -1.87
CA THR A 96 5.27 8.16 -2.56
C THR A 96 4.94 9.61 -2.22
N GLY A 97 3.66 9.96 -2.08
CA GLY A 97 3.22 11.25 -1.56
C GLY A 97 3.67 11.45 -0.10
N PHE A 98 3.58 10.42 0.73
CA PHE A 98 3.98 10.50 2.14
C PHE A 98 5.48 10.66 2.33
N ARG A 99 6.27 9.99 1.48
CA ARG A 99 7.74 10.09 1.49
C ARG A 99 8.21 11.55 1.52
N TRP A 100 7.55 12.43 0.78
CA TRP A 100 7.89 13.85 0.74
C TRP A 100 7.88 14.52 2.12
N PHE A 101 6.78 14.44 2.87
CA PHE A 101 6.72 15.13 4.17
C PHE A 101 7.60 14.44 5.21
N VAL A 102 7.79 13.12 5.12
CA VAL A 102 8.71 12.38 5.99
C VAL A 102 10.17 12.79 5.72
N MET A 103 10.55 12.99 4.46
CA MET A 103 11.89 13.52 4.13
C MET A 103 12.10 14.92 4.69
N ARG A 104 11.07 15.78 4.66
CA ARG A 104 11.11 17.11 5.27
C ARG A 104 11.30 17.00 6.79
N GLU A 105 10.49 16.19 7.46
CA GLU A 105 10.59 15.97 8.91
C GLU A 105 11.95 15.41 9.32
N ALA A 106 12.53 14.51 8.51
CA ALA A 106 13.89 14.02 8.72
C ALA A 106 14.92 15.16 8.66
N ARG A 107 14.83 16.06 7.66
CA ARG A 107 15.69 17.24 7.60
C ARG A 107 15.48 18.20 8.77
N GLU A 108 14.24 18.43 9.17
CA GLU A 108 13.90 19.27 10.33
C GLU A 108 14.46 18.68 11.65
N ALA A 109 14.54 17.35 11.73
CA ALA A 109 15.17 16.64 12.84
C ALA A 109 16.71 16.61 12.75
N GLY A 110 17.31 17.14 11.69
CA GLY A 110 18.76 17.24 11.49
C GLY A 110 19.41 16.07 10.76
N ASP A 111 18.65 15.14 10.19
CA ASP A 111 19.22 14.07 9.36
C ASP A 111 19.82 14.66 8.08
N SER A 112 21.00 14.18 7.69
CA SER A 112 21.67 14.62 6.47
C SER A 112 21.02 14.04 5.20
N TRP A 113 21.21 14.71 4.06
CA TRP A 113 20.77 14.17 2.77
C TRP A 113 21.42 12.82 2.43
N THR A 114 22.63 12.56 2.94
CA THR A 114 23.29 11.25 2.82
C THR A 114 22.50 10.18 3.56
N ARG A 115 22.15 10.41 4.82
CA ARG A 115 21.39 9.47 5.66
C ARG A 115 19.99 9.21 5.10
N ILE A 116 19.32 10.25 4.60
CA ILE A 116 18.03 10.13 3.92
C ILE A 116 18.17 9.31 2.63
N GLY A 117 19.22 9.55 1.84
CA GLY A 117 19.54 8.74 0.66
C GLY A 117 19.73 7.26 0.98
N GLU A 118 20.53 6.96 2.00
CA GLU A 118 20.76 5.59 2.49
C GLU A 118 19.44 4.89 2.89
N ALA A 119 18.59 5.58 3.66
CA ALA A 119 17.29 5.04 4.08
C ALA A 119 16.35 4.74 2.89
N LEU A 120 16.49 5.50 1.80
CA LEU A 120 15.72 5.33 0.57
C LEU A 120 16.39 4.40 -0.45
N GLY A 121 17.60 3.90 -0.17
CA GLY A 121 18.39 3.08 -1.10
C GLY A 121 18.88 3.86 -2.32
N MET A 122 19.20 5.15 -2.18
CA MET A 122 19.70 6.02 -3.26
C MET A 122 20.86 6.92 -2.79
N SER A 123 21.50 7.62 -3.72
CA SER A 123 22.57 8.56 -3.37
C SER A 123 22.03 9.83 -2.68
N LYS A 124 22.91 10.54 -1.96
CA LYS A 124 22.65 11.90 -1.44
C LYS A 124 22.01 12.80 -2.50
N GLN A 125 22.64 12.88 -3.67
CA GLN A 125 22.16 13.70 -4.78
C GLN A 125 20.79 13.23 -5.28
N GLY A 126 20.59 11.91 -5.38
CA GLY A 126 19.30 11.33 -5.77
C GLY A 126 18.16 11.74 -4.83
N ALA A 127 18.41 11.71 -3.51
CA ALA A 127 17.42 12.14 -2.52
C ALA A 127 17.11 13.64 -2.62
N LEU A 128 18.15 14.49 -2.70
CA LEU A 128 18.00 15.93 -2.85
C LEU A 128 17.24 16.31 -4.14
N ASP A 129 17.60 15.71 -5.26
CA ASP A 129 16.96 15.99 -6.56
C ASP A 129 15.50 15.50 -6.58
N TRP A 130 15.24 14.34 -5.98
CA TRP A 130 13.87 13.85 -5.83
C TRP A 130 13.02 14.82 -5.00
N TYR A 131 13.56 15.31 -3.88
CA TYR A 131 12.89 16.27 -3.02
C TYR A 131 12.62 17.60 -3.75
N LYS A 132 13.63 18.17 -4.43
CA LYS A 132 13.47 19.39 -5.24
C LYS A 132 12.38 19.26 -6.31
N ARG A 133 12.31 18.13 -7.01
CA ARG A 133 11.24 17.88 -8.00
C ARG A 133 9.85 17.83 -7.36
N LYS A 134 9.74 17.34 -6.12
CA LYS A 134 8.47 17.34 -5.39
C LYS A 134 8.05 18.73 -4.94
N ILE A 135 8.97 19.59 -4.52
CA ILE A 135 8.69 21.02 -4.28
C ILE A 135 8.09 21.64 -5.54
N ALA A 136 8.80 21.53 -6.68
CA ALA A 136 8.37 22.14 -7.93
C ALA A 136 6.98 21.64 -8.36
N PHE A 137 6.71 20.34 -8.23
CA PHE A 137 5.39 19.78 -8.51
C PHE A 137 4.29 20.35 -7.59
N GLN A 138 4.57 20.50 -6.29
CA GLN A 138 3.57 21.04 -5.35
C GLN A 138 3.29 22.52 -5.62
N GLU A 139 4.33 23.30 -5.92
CA GLU A 139 4.22 24.71 -6.30
C GLU A 139 3.39 24.90 -7.57
N GLU A 140 3.53 24.00 -8.55
CA GLU A 140 2.80 24.08 -9.82
C GLU A 140 1.33 23.64 -9.69
N PHE A 141 1.06 22.54 -8.99
CA PHE A 141 -0.24 21.87 -9.05
C PHE A 141 -1.12 22.03 -7.81
N VAL A 142 -0.55 22.33 -6.65
CA VAL A 142 -1.29 22.43 -5.37
C VAL A 142 -0.77 23.55 -4.45
N PRO A 143 -0.63 24.79 -4.96
CA PRO A 143 0.00 25.88 -4.21
C PRO A 143 -0.73 26.24 -2.92
N ASP A 144 -2.07 26.12 -2.88
CA ASP A 144 -2.88 26.49 -1.71
C ASP A 144 -2.80 25.47 -0.55
N PHE A 145 -2.27 24.28 -0.80
CA PHE A 145 -2.19 23.18 0.17
C PHE A 145 -0.75 22.87 0.61
N HIS A 146 0.22 23.70 0.17
CA HIS A 146 1.64 23.47 0.38
C HIS A 146 2.32 24.65 1.09
N ASP A 147 3.01 24.36 2.20
CA ASP A 147 3.92 25.30 2.84
C ASP A 147 5.29 25.25 2.15
N THR A 148 5.39 26.02 1.07
CA THR A 148 6.58 26.14 0.21
C THR A 148 7.80 26.64 0.98
N ASP A 149 7.63 27.62 1.86
CA ASP A 149 8.73 28.24 2.58
C ASP A 149 9.36 27.24 3.54
N ARG A 150 8.54 26.51 4.30
CA ARG A 150 9.00 25.42 5.17
C ARG A 150 9.66 24.30 4.35
N ALA A 151 9.11 23.97 3.20
CA ALA A 151 9.68 22.96 2.31
C ALA A 151 11.06 23.33 1.77
N ARG A 152 11.28 24.61 1.44
CA ARG A 152 12.56 25.13 0.94
C ARG A 152 13.60 25.34 2.04
N ALA A 153 13.18 25.65 3.26
CA ALA A 153 14.08 25.89 4.39
C ALA A 153 15.01 24.72 4.69
N VAL A 154 14.60 23.49 4.38
CA VAL A 154 15.38 22.27 4.63
C VAL A 154 16.35 21.88 3.51
N LEU A 155 16.41 22.66 2.43
CA LEU A 155 17.26 22.38 1.26
C LEU A 155 18.76 22.60 1.50
N GLY A 156 19.15 23.17 2.64
CA GLY A 156 20.54 23.45 2.98
C GLY A 156 21.46 22.26 2.68
N GLU A 157 22.65 22.57 2.17
CA GLU A 157 23.67 21.56 1.92
C GLU A 157 24.32 21.16 3.25
N ASP A 158 24.47 19.84 3.44
CA ASP A 158 25.42 19.29 4.42
C ASP A 158 26.77 19.07 3.75
#